data_AF-A0A2T2TFU1-F1
#
_entry.id   AF-A0A2T2TFU1-F1
#
_cell.length_a   1.000
_cell.length_b   1.000
_cell.length_c   1.000
_cell.angle_alpha   90.00
_cell.angle_beta   90.00
_cell.angle_gamma   90.00
#
_symmetry.space_group_name_H-M   'P 1'
#
loop_
_entity.id
_entity.type
_entity.pdbx_description
1 polymer ?
#
loop_
_entity_poly.entity_id
_entity_poly.type
_entity_poly.pdbx_seq_one_letter_code
_entity_poly.pdbx_strand_id
1 'polypeptide(L)'
;MFGPLVLEFTHVTMRSSLSIEKAAFVVSLMVLSMLYGVAVGRWHWTPFPFIEGAVEEVKMLVDPQGPLLNSRDHERQGVRLEQADRMEPGLTFLGSSWDGPGGLEPGLRLVDQDGTVLHEWRIERTTLFEGGRRKQPERTGIHGSSLLSGGDVVVNQRYVGMARLNSCGEVQWALDEGNHHSIAQAEDGPFWTPAVHEAPRATSERYPDGYSGLDGTPVWRERLLQVSPNGEILRDINALDLIYMSDLKRHLVKAPWGGKPRVTGPPTDILHINDVEPLPSDLADAYPLFDAGDLVVSVKRLPLVFVFDPDSMTVKWHASDPFVAQHDPDFIGDG
;
A
#
# COMPACT_ATOMS: atom_id res chain seq x y z
N MET A 1 -80.71 -12.97 54.48
CA MET A 1 -80.86 -11.73 53.70
C MET A 1 -79.46 -11.28 53.29
N PHE A 2 -78.97 -11.84 52.19
CA PHE A 2 -77.73 -11.44 51.49
C PHE A 2 -78.02 -11.65 50.00
N GLY A 3 -78.19 -10.54 49.26
CA GLY A 3 -78.40 -10.55 47.82
C GLY A 3 -77.06 -10.60 47.07
N PRO A 4 -77.03 -11.09 45.81
CA PRO A 4 -75.80 -11.53 45.16
C PRO A 4 -74.97 -10.36 44.61
N LEU A 5 -73.64 -10.55 44.65
CA LEU A 5 -72.62 -9.69 44.07
C LEU A 5 -72.70 -9.77 42.54
N VAL A 6 -72.95 -8.65 41.87
CA VAL A 6 -72.83 -8.52 40.41
C VAL A 6 -71.37 -8.21 40.08
N LEU A 7 -70.70 -9.13 39.41
CA LEU A 7 -69.37 -8.93 38.82
C LEU A 7 -69.55 -8.29 37.43
N GLU A 8 -69.28 -6.99 37.32
CA GLU A 8 -69.14 -6.30 36.04
C GLU A 8 -67.79 -6.65 35.40
N PHE A 9 -67.81 -7.47 34.35
CA PHE A 9 -66.68 -7.62 33.44
C PHE A 9 -66.62 -6.41 32.50
N THR A 10 -65.75 -5.46 32.80
CA THR A 10 -65.37 -4.41 31.84
C THR A 10 -64.42 -5.01 30.80
N HIS A 11 -64.95 -5.34 29.63
CA HIS A 11 -64.14 -5.61 28.43
C HIS A 11 -63.44 -4.32 27.99
N VAL A 12 -62.21 -4.10 28.44
CA VAL A 12 -61.32 -3.07 27.85
C VAL A 12 -60.86 -3.59 26.50
N THR A 13 -61.57 -3.23 25.43
CA THR A 13 -61.08 -3.38 24.07
C THR A 13 -60.07 -2.28 23.80
N MET A 14 -58.78 -2.57 23.97
CA MET A 14 -57.70 -1.70 23.48
C MET A 14 -57.71 -1.73 21.95
N ARG A 15 -58.51 -0.85 21.32
CA ARG A 15 -58.32 -0.49 19.92
C ARG A 15 -57.21 0.54 19.83
N SER A 16 -55.97 0.09 19.60
CA SER A 16 -54.90 1.00 19.18
C SER A 16 -55.15 1.44 17.74
N SER A 17 -56.02 2.44 17.55
CA SER A 17 -56.03 3.16 16.28
C SER A 17 -54.74 3.98 16.21
N LEU A 18 -53.92 3.75 15.17
CA LEU A 18 -52.85 4.68 14.85
C LEU A 18 -53.53 6.01 14.50
N SER A 19 -53.41 6.99 15.39
CA SER A 19 -53.89 8.33 15.09
C SER A 19 -53.05 8.93 13.96
N ILE A 20 -53.64 9.83 13.17
CA ILE A 20 -52.97 10.45 12.02
C ILE A 20 -51.66 11.14 12.45
N GLU A 21 -51.64 11.69 13.66
CA GLU A 21 -50.46 12.32 14.27
C GLU A 21 -49.35 11.31 14.54
N LYS A 22 -49.69 10.11 15.05
CA LYS A 22 -48.70 9.04 15.27
C LYS A 22 -48.15 8.53 13.94
N ALA A 23 -48.99 8.37 12.92
CA ALA A 23 -48.57 7.98 11.59
C ALA A 23 -47.64 9.05 10.97
N ALA A 24 -48.02 10.34 11.05
CA ALA A 24 -47.22 11.45 10.56
C ALA A 24 -45.87 11.58 11.28
N PHE A 25 -45.84 11.34 12.59
CA PHE A 25 -44.60 11.32 13.37
C PHE A 25 -43.65 10.21 12.91
N VAL A 26 -44.15 8.98 12.74
CA VAL A 26 -43.36 7.85 12.24
C VAL A 26 -42.83 8.12 10.83
N VAL A 27 -43.69 8.61 9.92
CA VAL A 27 -43.27 8.96 8.55
C VAL A 27 -42.19 10.04 8.55
N SER A 28 -42.32 11.06 9.42
CA SER A 28 -41.32 12.12 9.54
C SER A 28 -39.97 11.59 10.03
N LEU A 29 -39.98 10.67 11.00
CA LEU A 29 -38.75 10.01 11.46
C LEU A 29 -38.10 9.18 10.35
N MET A 30 -38.88 8.49 9.51
CA MET A 30 -38.35 7.73 8.37
C MET A 30 -37.73 8.65 7.32
N VAL A 31 -38.38 9.77 7.00
CA VAL A 31 -37.85 10.77 6.06
C VAL A 31 -36.56 11.39 6.61
N LEU A 32 -36.54 11.80 7.89
CA LEU A 32 -35.35 12.34 8.52
C LEU A 32 -34.20 11.33 8.57
N SER A 33 -34.50 10.05 8.85
CA SER A 33 -33.50 8.98 8.84
C SER A 33 -32.93 8.75 7.45
N MET A 34 -33.77 8.77 6.41
CA MET A 34 -33.34 8.66 5.02
C MET A 34 -32.47 9.86 4.61
N LEU A 35 -32.91 11.07 4.91
CA LEU A 35 -32.15 12.30 4.63
C LEU A 35 -30.82 12.30 5.38
N TYR A 36 -30.79 11.83 6.62
CA TYR A 36 -29.57 11.66 7.39
C TYR A 36 -28.66 10.59 6.76
N GLY A 37 -29.21 9.46 6.31
CA GLY A 37 -28.44 8.44 5.59
C GLY A 37 -27.82 8.97 4.29
N VAL A 38 -28.58 9.76 3.52
CA VAL A 38 -28.07 10.46 2.32
C VAL A 38 -27.00 11.47 2.71
N ALA A 39 -27.17 12.22 3.79
CA ALA A 39 -26.20 13.18 4.31
C ALA A 39 -24.90 12.49 4.74
N VAL A 40 -24.99 11.41 5.52
CA VAL A 40 -23.87 10.54 5.92
C VAL A 40 -23.14 10.03 4.69
N GLY A 41 -23.85 9.50 3.68
CA GLY A 41 -23.23 9.00 2.45
C GLY A 41 -22.69 10.10 1.53
N ARG A 42 -23.21 11.32 1.59
CA ARG A 42 -22.81 12.44 0.71
C ARG A 42 -21.68 13.28 1.27
N TRP A 43 -21.66 13.48 2.59
CA TRP A 43 -20.72 14.35 3.31
C TRP A 43 -19.82 13.59 4.28
N HIS A 44 -19.90 12.26 4.30
CA HIS A 44 -19.08 11.38 5.14
C HIS A 44 -19.16 11.71 6.64
N TRP A 45 -20.32 12.17 7.10
CA TRP A 45 -20.58 12.40 8.53
C TRP A 45 -20.54 11.09 9.30
N THR A 46 -20.32 11.17 10.61
CA THR A 46 -20.43 10.00 11.48
C THR A 46 -21.83 9.35 11.31
N PRO A 47 -21.93 8.03 11.10
CA PRO A 47 -20.90 7.00 11.24
C PRO A 47 -20.29 6.48 9.91
N PHE A 48 -20.24 7.27 8.83
CA PHE A 48 -19.75 6.83 7.51
C PHE A 48 -18.43 6.04 7.56
N PRO A 49 -17.37 6.47 8.27
CA PRO A 49 -16.11 5.71 8.33
C PRO A 49 -16.26 4.29 8.89
N PHE A 50 -17.19 4.10 9.85
CA PHE A 50 -17.47 2.78 10.43
C PHE A 50 -18.25 1.90 9.45
N ILE A 51 -19.20 2.48 8.72
CA ILE A 51 -19.99 1.76 7.71
C ILE A 51 -19.07 1.35 6.55
N GLU A 52 -18.22 2.24 6.07
CA GLU A 52 -17.27 1.95 5.00
C GLU A 52 -16.31 0.83 5.40
N GLY A 53 -15.69 0.92 6.58
CA GLY A 53 -14.83 -0.14 7.11
C GLY A 53 -15.55 -1.49 7.25
N ALA A 54 -16.77 -1.50 7.79
CA ALA A 54 -17.56 -2.73 7.91
C ALA A 54 -17.93 -3.33 6.55
N VAL A 55 -18.23 -2.49 5.55
CA VAL A 55 -18.51 -2.96 4.18
C VAL A 55 -17.25 -3.52 3.53
N GLU A 56 -16.08 -2.90 3.73
CA GLU A 56 -14.81 -3.45 3.26
C GLU A 56 -14.50 -4.80 3.91
N GLU A 57 -14.70 -4.95 5.22
CA GLU A 57 -14.54 -6.25 5.90
C GLU A 57 -15.50 -7.31 5.36
N VAL A 58 -16.78 -6.98 5.15
CA VAL A 58 -17.76 -7.91 4.59
C VAL A 58 -17.39 -8.31 3.16
N LYS A 59 -16.92 -7.36 2.33
CA LYS A 59 -16.46 -7.69 0.97
C LYS A 59 -15.31 -8.67 0.98
N MET A 60 -14.35 -8.50 1.89
CA MET A 60 -13.22 -9.41 2.05
C MET A 60 -13.64 -10.81 2.54
N LEU A 61 -14.71 -10.92 3.32
CA LEU A 61 -15.27 -12.22 3.75
C LEU A 61 -16.03 -12.94 2.63
N VAL A 62 -16.73 -12.17 1.78
CA VAL A 62 -17.57 -12.71 0.70
C VAL A 62 -16.76 -13.02 -0.55
N ASP A 63 -15.68 -12.29 -0.80
CA ASP A 63 -14.73 -12.53 -1.87
C ASP A 63 -13.30 -12.55 -1.30
N PRO A 64 -12.84 -13.69 -0.77
CA PRO A 64 -11.53 -13.82 -0.15
C PRO A 64 -10.38 -13.81 -1.17
N GLN A 65 -10.66 -13.62 -2.46
CA GLN A 65 -9.61 -13.49 -3.45
C GLN A 65 -8.74 -12.29 -3.09
N GLY A 66 -7.44 -12.55 -2.89
CA GLY A 66 -6.48 -11.51 -2.53
C GLY A 66 -6.54 -10.35 -3.53
N PRO A 67 -6.11 -9.14 -3.14
CA PRO A 67 -6.30 -7.88 -3.89
C PRO A 67 -5.62 -7.81 -5.29
N LEU A 68 -5.08 -8.92 -5.79
CA LEU A 68 -4.37 -9.05 -7.06
C LEU A 68 -5.03 -10.05 -8.03
N LEU A 69 -6.07 -10.78 -7.60
CA LEU A 69 -6.84 -11.65 -8.47
C LEU A 69 -7.99 -10.84 -9.08
N ASN A 70 -7.71 -10.21 -10.22
CA ASN A 70 -8.75 -9.51 -10.98
C ASN A 70 -9.63 -10.52 -11.72
N SER A 71 -10.90 -10.15 -11.95
CA SER A 71 -11.76 -10.88 -12.87
C SER A 71 -11.08 -10.97 -14.23
N ARG A 72 -11.14 -12.14 -14.85
CA ARG A 72 -10.60 -12.34 -16.19
C ARG A 72 -11.40 -11.51 -17.19
N ASP A 73 -10.89 -10.34 -17.56
CA ASP A 73 -11.55 -9.42 -18.50
C ASP A 73 -11.49 -9.89 -19.96
N HIS A 74 -10.61 -10.85 -20.26
CA HIS A 74 -10.41 -11.39 -21.59
C HIS A 74 -10.36 -12.91 -21.60
N GLU A 75 -11.13 -13.53 -22.50
CA GLU A 75 -11.04 -14.95 -22.87
C GLU A 75 -9.76 -15.27 -23.68
N ARG A 76 -8.63 -14.63 -23.37
CA ARG A 76 -7.33 -14.99 -23.93
C ARG A 76 -6.72 -16.10 -23.09
N GLN A 77 -6.09 -17.08 -23.74
CA GLN A 77 -5.29 -18.12 -23.09
C GLN A 77 -3.86 -18.00 -23.62
N GLY A 78 -2.89 -17.98 -22.70
CA GLY A 78 -1.46 -18.10 -22.97
C GLY A 78 -0.70 -16.78 -23.21
N VAL A 79 0.48 -16.69 -22.59
CA VAL A 79 1.72 -16.55 -23.33
C VAL A 79 2.52 -17.81 -23.00
N ARG A 80 2.45 -18.83 -23.86
CA ARG A 80 3.30 -20.02 -23.76
C ARG A 80 3.83 -20.35 -25.14
N LEU A 81 4.78 -19.55 -25.58
CA LEU A 81 5.88 -20.11 -26.36
C LEU A 81 6.99 -20.28 -25.33
N GLU A 82 7.18 -21.50 -24.86
CA GLU A 82 8.39 -21.85 -24.13
C GLU A 82 9.57 -21.58 -25.08
N GLN A 83 10.42 -20.63 -24.71
CA GLN A 83 11.63 -20.26 -25.43
C GLN A 83 12.81 -20.55 -24.51
N ALA A 84 12.98 -21.84 -24.15
CA ALA A 84 14.03 -22.28 -23.23
C ALA A 84 15.43 -21.90 -23.73
N ASP A 85 15.61 -21.81 -25.05
CA ASP A 85 16.83 -21.32 -25.72
C ASP A 85 17.10 -19.83 -25.50
N ARG A 86 16.11 -19.06 -25.05
CA ARG A 86 16.22 -17.64 -24.71
C ARG A 86 16.21 -17.38 -23.20
N MET A 87 16.09 -18.42 -22.38
CA MET A 87 16.20 -18.29 -20.93
C MET A 87 17.67 -18.12 -20.56
N GLU A 88 17.97 -17.09 -19.76
CA GLU A 88 19.31 -16.94 -19.19
C GLU A 88 19.67 -18.15 -18.31
N PRO A 89 20.93 -18.63 -18.35
CA PRO A 89 21.37 -19.73 -17.49
C PRO A 89 21.34 -19.31 -16.02
N GLY A 90 20.88 -20.20 -15.15
CA GLY A 90 20.92 -19.98 -13.70
C GLY A 90 19.65 -20.38 -12.98
N LEU A 91 19.57 -19.97 -11.72
CA LEU A 91 18.43 -20.20 -10.84
C LEU A 91 17.54 -18.96 -10.83
N THR A 92 16.23 -19.18 -10.74
CA THR A 92 15.25 -18.09 -10.64
C THR A 92 14.73 -17.99 -9.22
N PHE A 93 14.87 -16.81 -8.61
CA PHE A 93 14.27 -16.48 -7.33
C PHE A 93 12.87 -15.92 -7.54
N LEU A 94 11.86 -16.51 -6.87
CA LEU A 94 10.46 -16.20 -7.07
C LEU A 94 9.79 -15.87 -5.74
N GLY A 95 9.26 -14.65 -5.62
CA GLY A 95 8.28 -14.30 -4.60
C GLY A 95 6.86 -14.42 -5.16
N SER A 96 6.04 -15.28 -4.54
CA SER A 96 4.65 -15.50 -4.98
C SER A 96 3.79 -15.99 -3.83
N SER A 97 2.50 -16.27 -4.11
CA SER A 97 1.66 -17.09 -3.25
C SER A 97 1.59 -18.52 -3.79
N TRP A 98 1.70 -19.49 -2.89
CA TRP A 98 1.78 -20.91 -3.19
C TRP A 98 0.71 -21.66 -2.41
N ASP A 99 0.27 -22.81 -2.93
CA ASP A 99 -0.69 -23.66 -2.22
C ASP A 99 -0.07 -24.17 -0.90
N GLY A 100 -0.78 -23.92 0.20
CA GLY A 100 -0.46 -24.35 1.55
C GLY A 100 -1.68 -24.90 2.29
N PRO A 101 -1.50 -25.41 3.53
CA PRO A 101 -2.58 -25.99 4.32
C PRO A 101 -3.75 -25.02 4.58
N GLY A 102 -3.47 -23.71 4.64
CA GLY A 102 -4.47 -22.64 4.83
C GLY A 102 -4.99 -22.01 3.53
N GLY A 103 -4.63 -22.54 2.35
CA GLY A 103 -4.89 -21.92 1.05
C GLY A 103 -3.63 -21.28 0.47
N LEU A 104 -3.77 -20.22 -0.32
CA LEU A 104 -2.64 -19.51 -0.91
C LEU A 104 -1.85 -18.76 0.17
N GLU A 105 -0.59 -19.14 0.36
CA GLU A 105 0.33 -18.56 1.33
C GLU A 105 1.52 -17.90 0.61
N PRO A 106 1.92 -16.67 0.97
CA PRO A 106 3.09 -16.05 0.37
C PRO A 106 4.36 -16.82 0.77
N GLY A 107 5.25 -17.02 -0.20
CA GLY A 107 6.51 -17.70 0.01
C GLY A 107 7.54 -17.35 -1.06
N LEU A 108 8.79 -17.58 -0.71
CA LEU A 108 9.92 -17.38 -1.62
C LEU A 108 10.49 -18.73 -2.03
N ARG A 109 10.74 -18.92 -3.32
CA ARG A 109 11.32 -20.15 -3.86
C ARG A 109 12.50 -19.83 -4.75
N LEU A 110 13.51 -20.69 -4.68
CA LEU A 110 14.58 -20.76 -5.67
C LEU A 110 14.30 -21.96 -6.57
N VAL A 111 14.14 -21.72 -7.86
CA VAL A 111 13.79 -22.76 -8.85
C VAL A 111 14.86 -22.87 -9.93
N ASP A 112 15.05 -24.07 -10.46
CA ASP A 112 15.84 -24.28 -11.68
C ASP A 112 15.02 -24.00 -12.96
N GLN A 113 15.65 -24.19 -14.12
CA GLN A 113 15.03 -23.95 -15.43
C GLN A 113 13.86 -24.89 -15.73
N ASP A 114 13.82 -26.07 -15.11
CA ASP A 114 12.74 -27.05 -15.25
C ASP A 114 11.57 -26.75 -14.28
N GLY A 115 11.71 -25.73 -13.43
CA GLY A 115 10.74 -25.37 -12.40
C GLY A 115 10.85 -26.24 -11.14
N THR A 116 11.91 -27.02 -10.99
CA THR A 116 12.19 -27.77 -9.76
C THR A 116 12.51 -26.79 -8.64
N VAL A 117 11.79 -26.89 -7.54
CA VAL A 117 12.07 -26.10 -6.34
C VAL A 117 13.32 -26.66 -5.65
N LEU A 118 14.40 -25.88 -5.68
CA LEU A 118 15.66 -26.23 -5.02
C LEU A 118 15.69 -25.77 -3.57
N HIS A 119 15.01 -24.66 -3.26
CA HIS A 119 14.92 -24.12 -1.91
C HIS A 119 13.63 -23.32 -1.71
N GLU A 120 13.13 -23.28 -0.47
CA GLU A 120 11.96 -22.50 -0.08
C GLU A 120 12.24 -21.79 1.25
N TRP A 121 12.04 -20.47 1.29
CA TRP A 121 11.99 -19.72 2.55
C TRP A 121 10.54 -19.55 2.97
N ARG A 122 10.25 -19.98 4.19
CA ARG A 122 8.96 -19.72 4.83
C ARG A 122 9.08 -18.49 5.71
N ILE A 123 8.16 -17.56 5.50
CA ILE A 123 8.15 -16.27 6.19
C ILE A 123 6.98 -16.29 7.17
N GLU A 124 7.28 -16.34 8.47
CA GLU A 124 6.26 -16.25 9.52
C GLU A 124 5.77 -14.82 9.68
N ARG A 125 4.91 -14.39 8.74
CA ARG A 125 4.40 -13.01 8.63
C ARG A 125 3.77 -12.44 9.90
N THR A 126 3.23 -13.28 10.78
CA THR A 126 2.53 -12.85 12.00
C THR A 126 3.47 -12.53 13.16
N THR A 127 4.71 -13.00 13.12
CA THR A 127 5.66 -12.93 14.24
C THR A 127 6.91 -12.12 13.92
N LEU A 128 7.11 -11.75 12.66
CA LEU A 128 8.29 -11.00 12.20
C LEU A 128 8.36 -9.56 12.69
N PHE A 129 7.21 -8.92 12.88
CA PHE A 129 7.11 -7.47 13.05
C PHE A 129 6.19 -7.15 14.23
N GLU A 130 6.58 -6.17 15.04
CA GLU A 130 5.79 -5.68 16.16
C GLU A 130 5.02 -4.39 15.79
N GLY A 131 5.40 -3.72 14.69
CA GLY A 131 4.98 -2.38 14.33
C GLY A 131 4.54 -2.18 12.87
N GLY A 132 4.74 -0.95 12.37
CA GLY A 132 4.40 -0.56 10.99
C GLY A 132 3.01 0.04 10.78
N ARG A 133 2.77 0.56 9.57
CA ARG A 133 1.51 1.19 9.14
C ARG A 133 0.33 0.22 9.18
N ARG A 134 0.52 -1.02 8.72
CA ARG A 134 -0.52 -2.05 8.75
C ARG A 134 -0.39 -2.90 10.01
N LYS A 135 -1.39 -2.83 10.88
CA LYS A 135 -1.45 -3.57 12.16
C LYS A 135 -2.04 -4.99 12.06
N GLN A 136 -2.26 -5.49 10.84
CA GLN A 136 -2.82 -6.81 10.57
C GLN A 136 -1.89 -7.54 9.60
N PRO A 137 -0.68 -7.92 10.07
CA PRO A 137 0.35 -8.49 9.21
C PRO A 137 -0.10 -9.77 8.50
N GLU A 138 -0.97 -10.57 9.10
CA GLU A 138 -1.58 -11.77 8.53
C GLU A 138 -2.36 -11.50 7.23
N ARG A 139 -2.81 -10.26 7.03
CA ARG A 139 -3.56 -9.81 5.84
C ARG A 139 -2.67 -9.14 4.78
N THR A 140 -1.35 -9.22 4.93
CA THR A 140 -0.38 -8.60 4.02
C THR A 140 0.51 -9.65 3.36
N GLY A 141 0.90 -9.41 2.11
CA GLY A 141 1.84 -10.27 1.39
C GLY A 141 3.25 -9.70 1.39
N ILE A 142 4.18 -10.49 0.87
CA ILE A 142 5.51 -10.00 0.51
C ILE A 142 5.38 -9.11 -0.72
N HIS A 143 6.01 -7.96 -0.67
CA HIS A 143 5.98 -6.97 -1.75
C HIS A 143 7.32 -6.23 -1.75
N GLY A 144 8.26 -6.82 -2.49
CA GLY A 144 9.69 -6.51 -2.46
C GLY A 144 10.45 -7.67 -1.83
N SER A 145 11.37 -8.25 -2.59
CA SER A 145 12.23 -9.34 -2.14
C SER A 145 13.53 -9.35 -2.93
N SER A 146 14.66 -9.51 -2.25
CA SER A 146 15.98 -9.61 -2.86
C SER A 146 16.73 -10.82 -2.31
N LEU A 147 17.38 -11.58 -3.19
CA LEU A 147 18.25 -12.70 -2.85
C LEU A 147 19.70 -12.21 -2.88
N LEU A 148 20.39 -12.32 -1.75
CA LEU A 148 21.78 -11.93 -1.61
C LEU A 148 22.71 -13.06 -2.08
N SER A 149 23.93 -12.70 -2.49
CA SER A 149 24.94 -13.66 -2.97
C SER A 149 25.32 -14.75 -1.95
N GLY A 150 25.11 -14.50 -0.65
CA GLY A 150 25.31 -15.47 0.44
C GLY A 150 24.15 -16.46 0.65
N GLY A 151 23.04 -16.33 -0.08
CA GLY A 151 21.83 -17.15 0.10
C GLY A 151 20.85 -16.62 1.15
N ASP A 152 21.13 -15.45 1.72
CA ASP A 152 20.19 -14.72 2.56
C ASP A 152 19.14 -14.04 1.69
N VAL A 153 17.95 -13.84 2.24
CA VAL A 153 16.87 -13.08 1.58
C VAL A 153 16.52 -11.86 2.41
N VAL A 154 16.23 -10.77 1.72
CA VAL A 154 15.70 -9.55 2.31
C VAL A 154 14.31 -9.32 1.75
N VAL A 155 13.33 -9.06 2.62
CA VAL A 155 11.92 -9.01 2.23
C VAL A 155 11.22 -7.83 2.84
N ASN A 156 10.29 -7.26 2.07
CA ASN A 156 9.33 -6.28 2.53
C ASN A 156 7.98 -6.98 2.70
N GLN A 157 7.44 -6.94 3.92
CA GLN A 157 6.05 -7.27 4.15
C GLN A 157 5.23 -6.00 4.01
N ARG A 158 4.33 -6.00 3.02
CA ARG A 158 3.71 -4.79 2.47
C ARG A 158 3.12 -3.86 3.53
N TYR A 159 3.72 -2.68 3.69
CA TYR A 159 3.35 -1.63 4.64
C TYR A 159 3.44 -2.05 6.13
N VAL A 160 4.18 -3.11 6.43
CA VAL A 160 4.46 -3.58 7.79
C VAL A 160 5.92 -3.28 8.11
N GLY A 161 6.85 -3.90 7.38
CA GLY A 161 8.27 -3.77 7.67
C GLY A 161 9.16 -4.54 6.71
N MET A 162 10.47 -4.47 6.96
CA MET A 162 11.54 -5.12 6.21
C MET A 162 12.30 -6.10 7.10
N ALA A 163 12.63 -7.29 6.62
CA ALA A 163 13.40 -8.27 7.39
C ALA A 163 14.46 -8.94 6.52
N ARG A 164 15.54 -9.38 7.15
CA ARG A 164 16.54 -10.27 6.54
C ARG A 164 16.46 -11.64 7.20
N LEU A 165 16.43 -12.67 6.38
CA LEU A 165 16.47 -14.07 6.81
C LEU A 165 17.68 -14.74 6.17
N ASN A 166 18.34 -15.63 6.91
CA ASN A 166 19.41 -16.43 6.33
C ASN A 166 18.86 -17.56 5.44
N SER A 167 19.75 -18.33 4.82
CA SER A 167 19.37 -19.48 3.98
C SER A 167 18.53 -20.53 4.71
N CYS A 168 18.62 -20.64 6.04
CA CYS A 168 17.79 -21.54 6.85
C CYS A 168 16.39 -20.97 7.16
N GLY A 169 16.11 -19.71 6.81
CA GLY A 169 14.88 -19.01 7.18
C GLY A 169 14.93 -18.43 8.60
N GLU A 170 16.10 -18.33 9.22
CA GLU A 170 16.25 -17.69 10.54
C GLU A 170 16.33 -16.18 10.37
N VAL A 171 15.51 -15.45 11.13
CA VAL A 171 15.47 -13.98 11.12
C VAL A 171 16.78 -13.43 11.67
N GLN A 172 17.51 -12.68 10.86
CA GLN A 172 18.74 -11.99 11.25
C GLN A 172 18.42 -10.63 11.88
N TRP A 173 17.44 -9.92 11.33
CA TRP A 173 16.88 -8.69 11.86
C TRP A 173 15.52 -8.39 11.23
N ALA A 174 14.74 -7.52 11.88
CA ALA A 174 13.47 -6.99 11.41
C ALA A 174 13.38 -5.49 11.71
N LEU A 175 12.76 -4.73 10.80
CA LEU A 175 12.61 -3.28 10.82
C LEU A 175 11.14 -2.90 10.59
N ASP A 176 10.53 -2.23 11.57
CA ASP A 176 9.09 -1.92 11.63
C ASP A 176 8.71 -0.57 10.97
N GLU A 177 9.22 -0.28 9.78
CA GLU A 177 9.11 1.06 9.16
C GLU A 177 8.06 1.17 8.04
N GLY A 178 7.16 0.20 7.91
CA GLY A 178 6.10 0.25 6.90
C GLY A 178 6.63 0.10 5.47
N ASN A 179 7.75 -0.60 5.27
CA ASN A 179 8.40 -0.82 3.98
C ASN A 179 7.48 -1.50 2.95
N HIS A 180 7.73 -1.27 1.66
CA HIS A 180 6.89 -1.80 0.59
C HIS A 180 7.57 -1.81 -0.79
N HIS A 181 6.97 -2.54 -1.73
CA HIS A 181 7.28 -2.61 -3.16
C HIS A 181 8.67 -3.14 -3.54
N SER A 182 9.76 -2.42 -3.28
CA SER A 182 11.09 -2.74 -3.81
C SER A 182 12.21 -2.71 -2.77
N ILE A 183 13.30 -3.40 -3.08
CA ILE A 183 14.53 -3.46 -2.30
C ILE A 183 15.68 -3.52 -3.30
N ALA A 184 16.45 -2.43 -3.41
CA ALA A 184 17.64 -2.37 -4.23
C ALA A 184 18.88 -2.36 -3.34
N GLN A 185 19.85 -3.24 -3.59
CA GLN A 185 21.11 -3.24 -2.84
C GLN A 185 22.09 -2.26 -3.50
N ALA A 186 22.60 -1.30 -2.73
CA ALA A 186 23.69 -0.43 -3.14
C ALA A 186 25.01 -1.21 -3.17
N GLU A 187 25.95 -0.76 -4.00
CA GLU A 187 27.24 -1.43 -4.21
C GLU A 187 28.10 -1.54 -2.92
N ASP A 188 27.95 -0.58 -2.01
CA ASP A 188 28.61 -0.57 -0.70
C ASP A 188 27.91 -1.45 0.34
N GLY A 189 26.79 -2.10 -0.02
CA GLY A 189 26.09 -3.11 0.77
C GLY A 189 24.73 -2.73 1.37
N PRO A 190 24.45 -1.47 1.78
CA PRO A 190 23.12 -1.04 2.23
C PRO A 190 22.01 -1.27 1.21
N PHE A 191 20.77 -1.20 1.67
CA PHE A 191 19.57 -1.36 0.86
C PHE A 191 18.82 -0.04 0.76
N TRP A 192 18.38 0.31 -0.44
CA TRP A 192 17.38 1.33 -0.68
C TRP A 192 16.01 0.70 -0.80
N THR A 193 15.03 1.29 -0.12
CA THR A 193 13.66 0.78 -0.14
C THR A 193 12.65 1.89 0.20
N PRO A 194 11.46 1.89 -0.41
CA PRO A 194 10.43 2.83 -0.02
C PRO A 194 9.67 2.36 1.22
N ALA A 195 9.27 3.32 2.03
CA ALA A 195 8.61 3.11 3.31
C ALA A 195 7.60 4.22 3.61
N VAL A 196 6.79 4.04 4.64
CA VAL A 196 5.78 5.04 5.03
C VAL A 196 5.60 5.08 6.53
N HIS A 197 5.44 6.28 7.09
CA HIS A 197 5.13 6.42 8.51
C HIS A 197 3.82 5.73 8.91
N GLU A 198 3.70 5.39 10.18
CA GLU A 198 2.54 4.69 10.75
C GLU A 198 1.20 5.42 10.57
N ALA A 199 1.22 6.76 10.54
CA ALA A 199 0.03 7.57 10.36
C ALA A 199 0.24 8.72 9.34
N PRO A 200 -0.81 9.15 8.63
CA PRO A 200 -0.76 10.34 7.79
C PRO A 200 -0.42 11.58 8.60
N ARG A 201 0.34 12.51 8.01
CA ARG A 201 0.72 13.78 8.64
C ARG A 201 0.52 14.93 7.66
N ALA A 202 0.11 16.09 8.18
CA ALA A 202 -0.03 17.31 7.39
C ALA A 202 1.28 18.10 7.26
N THR A 203 2.25 17.82 8.12
CA THR A 203 3.47 18.64 8.31
C THR A 203 4.73 17.78 8.34
N SER A 204 5.88 18.44 8.16
CA SER A 204 7.22 17.91 8.40
C SER A 204 8.05 18.94 9.16
N GLU A 205 9.28 18.57 9.55
CA GLU A 205 10.21 19.53 10.15
C GLU A 205 10.50 20.71 9.20
N ARG A 206 10.60 20.43 7.90
CA ARG A 206 10.84 21.46 6.87
C ARG A 206 9.60 22.29 6.53
N TYR A 207 8.42 21.69 6.64
CA TYR A 207 7.13 22.36 6.38
C TYR A 207 6.24 22.28 7.64
N PRO A 208 6.57 23.04 8.70
CA PRO A 208 5.84 23.00 9.97
C PRO A 208 4.41 23.54 9.84
N ASP A 209 4.17 24.44 8.91
CA ASP A 209 2.84 25.00 8.59
C ASP A 209 2.08 24.15 7.55
N GLY A 210 2.66 23.01 7.15
CA GLY A 210 2.14 22.11 6.13
C GLY A 210 2.54 22.50 4.71
N TYR A 211 2.06 21.73 3.75
CA TYR A 211 2.44 21.85 2.36
C TYR A 211 1.42 22.67 1.56
N SER A 212 1.91 23.65 0.80
CA SER A 212 1.07 24.52 -0.02
C SER A 212 0.28 23.72 -1.07
N GLY A 213 -1.03 23.89 -1.11
CA GLY A 213 -1.92 23.14 -2.00
C GLY A 213 -2.48 21.83 -1.39
N LEU A 214 -2.08 21.47 -0.17
CA LEU A 214 -2.71 20.39 0.61
C LEU A 214 -3.65 20.90 1.71
N ASP A 215 -3.68 22.21 2.00
CA ASP A 215 -4.60 22.87 2.95
C ASP A 215 -4.69 22.20 4.33
N GLY A 216 -3.56 21.70 4.84
CA GLY A 216 -3.49 21.00 6.12
C GLY A 216 -4.04 19.57 6.11
N THR A 217 -4.37 19.03 4.94
CA THR A 217 -4.82 17.63 4.76
C THR A 217 -3.69 16.67 5.13
N PRO A 218 -3.88 15.77 6.11
CA PRO A 218 -2.90 14.75 6.42
C PRO A 218 -2.75 13.76 5.27
N VAL A 219 -1.50 13.51 4.85
CA VAL A 219 -1.16 12.56 3.79
C VAL A 219 -0.13 11.55 4.29
N TRP A 220 -0.08 10.38 3.65
CA TRP A 220 0.97 9.41 3.88
C TRP A 220 2.31 10.04 3.47
N ARG A 221 3.20 10.15 4.45
CA ARG A 221 4.57 10.62 4.25
C ARG A 221 5.42 9.44 3.82
N GLU A 222 5.58 9.31 2.51
CA GLU A 222 6.43 8.32 1.86
C GLU A 222 7.90 8.70 2.05
N ARG A 223 8.72 7.68 2.31
CA ARG A 223 10.12 7.78 2.71
C ARG A 223 10.97 6.93 1.78
N LEU A 224 12.17 7.39 1.50
CA LEU A 224 13.23 6.60 0.87
C LEU A 224 14.23 6.26 1.98
N LEU A 225 14.30 4.99 2.36
CA LEU A 225 15.17 4.53 3.44
C LEU A 225 16.42 3.89 2.86
N GLN A 226 17.57 4.28 3.41
CA GLN A 226 18.81 3.52 3.28
C GLN A 226 18.97 2.69 4.55
N VAL A 227 18.97 1.36 4.43
CA VAL A 227 19.03 0.42 5.54
C VAL A 227 20.35 -0.35 5.48
N SER A 228 21.10 -0.39 6.57
CA SER A 228 22.37 -1.10 6.65
C SER A 228 22.17 -2.62 6.49
N PRO A 229 23.24 -3.37 6.16
CA PRO A 229 23.18 -4.84 6.16
C PRO A 229 22.72 -5.48 7.48
N ASN A 230 22.76 -4.73 8.59
CA ASN A 230 22.37 -5.13 9.94
C ASN A 230 20.98 -4.62 10.35
N GLY A 231 20.23 -3.98 9.46
CA GLY A 231 18.86 -3.51 9.72
C GLY A 231 18.76 -2.11 10.35
N GLU A 232 19.86 -1.34 10.38
CA GLU A 232 19.86 0.03 10.93
C GLU A 232 19.51 1.04 9.85
N ILE A 233 18.67 2.03 10.16
CA ILE A 233 18.38 3.13 9.22
C ILE A 233 19.60 4.06 9.17
N LEU A 234 20.28 4.10 8.03
CA LEU A 234 21.41 4.99 7.77
C LEU A 234 20.95 6.35 7.25
N ARG A 235 19.86 6.35 6.47
CA ARG A 235 19.28 7.57 5.91
C ARG A 235 17.76 7.45 5.79
N ASP A 236 17.08 8.54 6.07
CA ASP A 236 15.62 8.68 5.98
C ASP A 236 15.26 9.96 5.24
N ILE A 237 14.85 9.80 3.98
CA ILE A 237 14.47 10.91 3.11
C ILE A 237 12.95 10.97 3.02
N ASN A 238 12.36 12.08 3.48
CA ASN A 238 10.96 12.37 3.23
C ASN A 238 10.78 12.81 1.76
N ALA A 239 10.19 11.94 0.94
CA ALA A 239 10.04 12.19 -0.50
C ALA A 239 9.13 13.38 -0.80
N LEU A 240 8.16 13.67 0.07
CA LEU A 240 7.30 14.85 -0.10
C LEU A 240 8.11 16.14 0.10
N ASP A 241 9.04 16.18 1.06
CA ASP A 241 9.92 17.33 1.24
C ASP A 241 10.79 17.56 -0.01
N LEU A 242 11.37 16.49 -0.55
CA LEU A 242 12.19 16.52 -1.77
C LEU A 242 11.41 17.05 -2.98
N ILE A 243 10.17 16.60 -3.16
CA ILE A 243 9.29 17.09 -4.25
C ILE A 243 8.97 18.58 -4.10
N TYR A 244 8.72 19.06 -2.87
CA TYR A 244 8.41 20.48 -2.65
C TYR A 244 9.63 21.39 -2.74
N MET A 245 10.82 20.88 -2.39
CA MET A 245 12.09 21.59 -2.52
C MET A 245 12.55 21.75 -3.97
N SER A 246 12.13 20.84 -4.84
CA SER A 246 12.47 20.84 -6.26
C SER A 246 11.37 21.47 -7.12
N ASP A 247 11.60 21.51 -8.42
CA ASP A 247 10.60 21.93 -9.41
C ASP A 247 9.51 20.86 -9.63
N LEU A 248 9.64 19.68 -9.00
CA LEU A 248 8.73 18.55 -9.12
C LEU A 248 7.34 18.80 -8.50
N LYS A 249 7.20 19.77 -7.59
CA LYS A 249 5.91 20.14 -6.98
C LYS A 249 4.80 20.41 -8.00
N ARG A 250 5.14 20.81 -9.23
CA ARG A 250 4.18 21.00 -10.32
C ARG A 250 3.41 19.72 -10.66
N HIS A 251 4.01 18.55 -10.45
CA HIS A 251 3.38 17.26 -10.73
C HIS A 251 2.27 16.96 -9.71
N LEU A 252 2.39 17.42 -8.47
CA LEU A 252 1.29 17.39 -7.50
C LEU A 252 0.11 18.25 -7.95
N VAL A 253 0.36 19.43 -8.51
CA VAL A 253 -0.73 20.32 -8.99
C VAL A 253 -1.42 19.73 -10.23
N LYS A 254 -0.66 19.09 -11.11
CA LYS A 254 -1.16 18.45 -12.34
C LYS A 254 -1.79 17.08 -12.11
N ALA A 255 -1.51 16.46 -10.96
CA ALA A 255 -1.99 15.12 -10.67
C ALA A 255 -3.53 15.10 -10.77
N PRO A 256 -4.09 14.10 -11.45
CA PRO A 256 -5.53 13.93 -11.46
C PRO A 256 -5.94 13.44 -10.07
N TRP A 257 -6.19 14.37 -9.15
CA TRP A 257 -6.79 14.07 -7.85
C TRP A 257 -8.24 13.60 -7.96
N GLY A 258 -8.71 13.31 -9.17
CA GLY A 258 -10.07 12.89 -9.47
C GLY A 258 -10.40 11.52 -8.89
N GLY A 259 -11.30 11.50 -7.92
CA GLY A 259 -11.95 10.30 -7.41
C GLY A 259 -13.42 10.56 -7.07
N LYS A 260 -14.33 10.09 -7.93
CA LYS A 260 -15.80 10.16 -7.83
C LYS A 260 -16.37 11.61 -7.71
N PRO A 261 -17.63 11.89 -8.09
CA PRO A 261 -18.22 13.24 -7.99
C PRO A 261 -18.32 13.84 -6.57
N ARG A 262 -17.76 13.19 -5.54
CA ARG A 262 -18.06 13.43 -4.12
C ARG A 262 -16.85 13.64 -3.21
N VAL A 263 -15.60 13.49 -3.69
CA VAL A 263 -14.40 13.81 -2.90
C VAL A 263 -13.77 15.08 -3.44
N THR A 264 -13.69 16.12 -2.62
CA THR A 264 -12.97 17.36 -2.92
C THR A 264 -11.60 17.27 -2.25
N GLY A 265 -10.52 17.24 -3.02
CA GLY A 265 -9.13 17.22 -2.52
C GLY A 265 -8.35 15.94 -2.87
N PRO A 266 -7.02 15.93 -2.64
CA PRO A 266 -6.18 14.76 -2.90
C PRO A 266 -6.54 13.59 -1.96
N PRO A 267 -6.37 12.33 -2.41
CA PRO A 267 -6.44 11.17 -1.52
C PRO A 267 -5.33 11.25 -0.45
N THR A 268 -5.46 10.48 0.64
CA THR A 268 -4.41 10.44 1.69
C THR A 268 -3.07 9.90 1.17
N ASP A 269 -3.12 8.94 0.24
CA ASP A 269 -1.94 8.42 -0.43
C ASP A 269 -1.73 9.22 -1.72
N ILE A 270 -0.72 10.08 -1.75
CA ILE A 270 -0.51 11.05 -2.85
C ILE A 270 0.71 10.77 -3.73
N LEU A 271 1.72 10.05 -3.21
CA LEU A 271 2.93 9.72 -3.98
C LEU A 271 2.91 8.25 -4.41
N HIS A 272 2.72 7.34 -3.44
CA HIS A 272 2.80 5.89 -3.64
C HIS A 272 4.09 5.50 -4.35
N ILE A 273 5.20 5.53 -3.63
CA ILE A 273 6.51 5.22 -4.22
C ILE A 273 6.55 3.72 -4.47
N ASN A 274 6.70 3.40 -5.75
CA ASN A 274 6.79 2.02 -6.18
C ASN A 274 8.23 1.54 -6.10
N ASP A 275 9.20 2.41 -6.35
CA ASP A 275 10.58 1.97 -6.44
C ASP A 275 11.61 3.09 -6.17
N VAL A 276 12.79 2.68 -5.69
CA VAL A 276 13.99 3.49 -5.51
C VAL A 276 15.24 2.64 -5.68
N GLU A 277 16.08 2.98 -6.66
CA GLU A 277 17.32 2.25 -6.92
C GLU A 277 18.52 3.18 -7.08
N PRO A 278 19.71 2.78 -6.57
CA PRO A 278 20.95 3.50 -6.81
C PRO A 278 21.53 3.16 -8.19
N LEU A 279 22.09 4.16 -8.88
CA LEU A 279 22.88 3.97 -10.08
C LEU A 279 24.16 3.19 -9.77
N PRO A 280 24.34 1.97 -10.32
CA PRO A 280 25.56 1.20 -10.13
C PRO A 280 26.79 1.91 -10.73
N SER A 281 27.96 1.76 -10.11
CA SER A 281 29.16 2.47 -10.59
C SER A 281 29.63 2.00 -11.97
N ASP A 282 29.38 0.75 -12.35
CA ASP A 282 29.72 0.19 -13.65
C ASP A 282 28.84 0.73 -14.79
N LEU A 283 27.66 1.26 -14.47
CA LEU A 283 26.76 1.94 -15.42
C LEU A 283 26.92 3.47 -15.41
N ALA A 284 27.56 4.06 -14.40
CA ALA A 284 27.60 5.51 -14.22
C ALA A 284 28.17 6.27 -15.44
N ASP A 285 29.19 5.72 -16.11
CA ASP A 285 29.79 6.31 -17.30
C ASP A 285 28.80 6.44 -18.49
N ALA A 286 27.71 5.66 -18.50
CA ALA A 286 26.66 5.74 -19.52
C ALA A 286 25.68 6.91 -19.31
N TYR A 287 25.70 7.56 -18.14
CA TYR A 287 24.75 8.60 -17.75
C TYR A 287 25.46 9.94 -17.46
N PRO A 288 25.69 10.80 -18.47
CA PRO A 288 26.52 12.01 -18.32
C PRO A 288 26.00 13.06 -17.31
N LEU A 289 24.74 12.95 -16.89
CA LEU A 289 24.11 13.85 -15.92
C LEU A 289 24.15 13.32 -14.49
N PHE A 290 24.52 12.06 -14.30
CA PHE A 290 24.41 11.34 -13.04
C PHE A 290 25.78 10.88 -12.53
N ASP A 291 25.83 10.63 -11.24
CA ASP A 291 26.99 10.05 -10.55
C ASP A 291 26.58 8.69 -9.97
N ALA A 292 27.53 7.77 -9.82
CA ALA A 292 27.29 6.51 -9.13
C ALA A 292 26.66 6.75 -7.75
N GLY A 293 25.61 6.00 -7.43
CA GLY A 293 24.83 6.17 -6.20
C GLY A 293 23.70 7.22 -6.25
N ASP A 294 23.57 7.98 -7.35
CA ASP A 294 22.35 8.74 -7.61
C ASP A 294 21.13 7.80 -7.61
N LEU A 295 20.00 8.26 -7.10
CA LEU A 295 18.81 7.43 -6.96
C LEU A 295 17.79 7.73 -8.04
N VAL A 296 17.36 6.71 -8.79
CA VAL A 296 16.11 6.76 -9.56
C VAL A 296 14.94 6.45 -8.64
N VAL A 297 13.83 7.17 -8.79
CA VAL A 297 12.62 7.01 -7.97
C VAL A 297 11.37 6.96 -8.83
N SER A 298 10.53 5.98 -8.58
CA SER A 298 9.25 5.76 -9.27
C SER A 298 8.06 6.19 -8.42
N VAL A 299 7.40 7.29 -8.81
CA VAL A 299 6.22 7.84 -8.13
C VAL A 299 4.96 7.52 -8.92
N LYS A 300 4.22 6.51 -8.47
CA LYS A 300 3.07 5.94 -9.19
C LYS A 300 1.93 6.92 -9.40
N ARG A 301 1.61 7.72 -8.37
CA ARG A 301 0.42 8.60 -8.39
C ARG A 301 0.65 9.91 -9.13
N LEU A 302 1.91 10.26 -9.39
CA LEU A 302 2.29 11.45 -10.16
C LEU A 302 2.67 11.14 -11.61
N PRO A 303 2.40 9.91 -12.09
CA PRO A 303 3.14 9.26 -13.18
C PRO A 303 4.54 9.84 -13.43
N LEU A 304 5.42 9.80 -12.41
CA LEU A 304 6.68 10.53 -12.43
C LEU A 304 7.84 9.59 -12.09
N VAL A 305 8.89 9.64 -12.90
CA VAL A 305 10.21 9.08 -12.59
C VAL A 305 11.19 10.24 -12.47
N PHE A 306 12.06 10.23 -11.48
CA PHE A 306 13.11 11.23 -11.35
C PHE A 306 14.40 10.63 -10.80
N VAL A 307 15.52 11.26 -11.12
CA VAL A 307 16.85 10.93 -10.61
C VAL A 307 17.36 12.07 -9.76
N PHE A 308 17.88 11.77 -8.57
CA PHE A 308 18.43 12.77 -7.66
C PHE A 308 19.66 12.27 -6.92
N ASP A 309 20.51 13.21 -6.53
CA ASP A 309 21.64 12.96 -5.64
C ASP A 309 21.14 12.93 -4.19
N PRO A 310 21.30 11.80 -3.47
CA PRO A 310 20.78 11.65 -2.12
C PRO A 310 21.57 12.43 -1.07
N ASP A 311 22.79 12.92 -1.36
CA ASP A 311 23.61 13.73 -0.46
C ASP A 311 23.24 15.21 -0.57
N SER A 312 23.18 15.74 -1.80
CA SER A 312 22.83 17.15 -2.02
C SER A 312 21.33 17.42 -2.08
N MET A 313 20.51 16.37 -2.19
CA MET A 313 19.06 16.43 -2.42
C MET A 313 18.68 17.12 -3.74
N THR A 314 19.60 17.14 -4.71
CA THR A 314 19.40 17.79 -6.01
C THR A 314 18.77 16.84 -7.00
N VAL A 315 17.59 17.19 -7.51
CA VAL A 315 16.97 16.48 -8.65
C VAL A 315 17.75 16.84 -9.92
N LYS A 316 18.36 15.83 -10.55
CA LYS A 316 19.20 15.96 -11.74
C LYS A 316 18.41 15.77 -13.03
N TRP A 317 17.37 14.94 -12.99
CA TRP A 317 16.50 14.65 -14.13
C TRP A 317 15.12 14.17 -13.69
N HIS A 318 14.10 14.36 -14.54
CA HIS A 318 12.80 13.73 -14.34
C HIS A 318 12.02 13.60 -15.65
N ALA A 319 11.07 12.66 -15.69
CA ALA A 319 10.11 12.50 -16.77
C ALA A 319 8.73 12.06 -16.22
N SER A 320 7.66 12.49 -16.90
CA SER A 320 6.30 12.09 -16.55
C SER A 320 5.48 11.51 -17.71
N ASP A 321 6.14 11.22 -18.81
CA ASP A 321 5.59 10.62 -20.03
C ASP A 321 6.65 9.62 -20.52
N PRO A 322 6.27 8.42 -21.00
CA PRO A 322 4.91 7.94 -21.32
C PRO A 322 4.20 7.23 -20.15
N PHE A 323 4.58 7.52 -18.91
CA PHE A 323 4.23 6.69 -17.76
C PHE A 323 2.74 6.75 -17.38
N VAL A 324 2.21 5.60 -16.96
CA VAL A 324 0.90 5.47 -16.32
C VAL A 324 1.03 4.49 -15.17
N ALA A 325 1.08 4.99 -13.93
CA ALA A 325 1.22 4.17 -12.72
C ALA A 325 2.37 3.14 -12.84
N GLN A 326 3.51 3.59 -13.36
CA GLN A 326 4.74 2.84 -13.54
C GLN A 326 5.29 2.32 -12.21
N HIS A 327 5.97 1.18 -12.22
CA HIS A 327 6.46 0.52 -11.00
C HIS A 327 7.98 0.54 -10.91
N ASP A 328 8.68 0.01 -11.91
CA ASP A 328 10.07 -0.44 -11.80
C ASP A 328 10.95 0.21 -12.88
N PRO A 329 11.59 1.36 -12.61
CA PRO A 329 12.57 1.96 -13.49
C PRO A 329 13.98 1.42 -13.20
N ASP A 330 14.59 0.78 -14.19
CA ASP A 330 15.97 0.29 -14.09
C ASP A 330 16.98 1.18 -14.83
N PHE A 331 18.21 1.22 -14.34
CA PHE A 331 19.36 1.64 -15.13
C PHE A 331 19.83 0.49 -16.03
N ILE A 332 19.85 0.69 -17.35
CA ILE A 332 20.19 -0.35 -18.35
C ILE A 332 21.44 -0.05 -19.18
N GLY A 333 22.09 1.10 -18.96
CA GLY A 333 23.38 1.44 -19.57
C GLY A 333 23.33 2.06 -20.97
N ASP A 334 22.19 2.60 -21.41
CA ASP A 334 22.01 3.22 -22.73
C ASP A 334 21.69 4.73 -22.73
N GLY A 335 21.82 5.39 -21.57
CA GLY A 335 21.75 6.85 -21.40
C GLY A 335 20.34 7.43 -21.35
#